data_AF-A0A3D4YMJ2-F1
#
_entry.id   AF-A0A3D4YMJ2-F1
#
_cell.length_a   1.000
_cell.length_b   1.000
_cell.length_c   1.000
_cell.angle_alpha   90.00
_cell.angle_beta   90.00
_cell.angle_gamma   90.00
#
_symmetry.space_group_name_H-M   'P 1'
#
loop_
_entity.id
_entity.type
_entity.pdbx_description
1 polymer ?
#
loop_
_entity_poly.entity_id
_entity_poly.type
_entity_poly.pdbx_seq_one_letter_code
_entity_poly.pdbx_strand_id
1 'polypeptide(L)'
;MFKKVLIANRGEIALRVIRACQELGIKTVAVYSEADVRAPHVREADEAVLIGPPPSSESYLRGEKIIEAAKLTHAEAIHPGYGFLSEREWFARAVRDAGIVWIGPPAEAIAAMGSKTAARTLAVANGVPVVPGTTEPLENAKEAEKIAKKFGYPVLLKAAAGGGGKGMRVVSAPKELAGGLEAARREAKSAFGDDAVYLEKFVAQPRHVEIQILADSHGTVLSLGERECSVQRRHQKMIEESPSVAVTPELRRKMGETAVRAA
;
A
#
# COMPACT_ATOMS: atom_id res chain seq x y z
N MET A 1 -0.67 -27.11 6.79
CA MET A 1 0.08 -26.03 7.44
C MET A 1 1.50 -26.07 6.90
N PHE A 2 2.14 -24.92 6.67
CA PHE A 2 3.53 -24.89 6.20
C PHE A 2 4.49 -25.44 7.26
N LYS A 3 5.56 -26.08 6.82
CA LYS A 3 6.66 -26.50 7.72
C LYS A 3 7.66 -25.38 7.93
N LYS A 4 7.89 -24.55 6.91
CA LYS A 4 8.89 -23.48 6.94
C LYS A 4 8.46 -22.27 6.11
N VAL A 5 8.58 -21.08 6.70
CA VAL A 5 8.26 -19.79 6.09
C VAL A 5 9.51 -18.90 6.08
N LEU A 6 9.81 -18.30 4.92
CA LEU A 6 10.80 -17.23 4.83
C LEU A 6 10.12 -15.88 4.97
N ILE A 7 10.69 -14.98 5.77
CA ILE A 7 10.19 -13.63 5.95
C ILE A 7 11.04 -12.67 5.12
N ALA A 8 10.46 -12.18 4.01
CA ALA A 8 11.12 -11.27 3.06
C ALA A 8 11.08 -9.82 3.54
N ASN A 9 11.48 -9.58 4.79
CA ASN A 9 11.48 -8.27 5.43
C ASN A 9 12.51 -8.22 6.57
N ARG A 10 12.57 -7.10 7.32
CA ARG A 10 13.49 -6.88 8.43
C ARG A 10 12.82 -6.18 9.60
N GLY A 11 13.51 -6.15 10.75
CA GLY A 11 13.09 -5.36 11.89
C GLY A 11 11.83 -5.90 12.57
N GLU A 12 10.96 -5.00 13.03
CA GLU A 12 9.83 -5.36 13.88
C GLU A 12 8.81 -6.25 13.15
N ILE A 13 8.49 -5.96 11.89
CA ILE A 13 7.51 -6.74 11.13
C ILE A 13 8.00 -8.16 10.88
N ALA A 14 9.32 -8.33 10.69
CA ALA A 14 9.90 -9.66 10.57
C ALA A 14 9.74 -10.46 11.87
N LEU A 15 10.05 -9.84 13.02
CA LEU A 15 9.81 -10.44 14.34
C LEU A 15 8.34 -10.79 14.58
N ARG A 16 7.42 -9.90 14.19
CA ARG A 16 5.97 -10.11 14.36
C ARG A 16 5.49 -11.36 13.61
N VAL A 17 6.01 -11.59 12.41
CA VAL A 17 5.69 -12.78 11.59
C VAL A 17 6.38 -14.02 12.14
N ILE A 18 7.64 -13.91 12.56
CA ILE A 18 8.38 -15.02 13.18
C ILE A 18 7.63 -15.55 14.41
N ARG A 19 7.18 -14.66 15.30
CA ARG A 19 6.40 -15.04 16.50
C ARG A 19 5.11 -15.77 16.15
N ALA A 20 4.37 -15.31 15.14
CA ALA A 20 3.16 -16.00 14.69
C ALA A 20 3.48 -17.40 14.13
N CYS A 21 4.60 -17.55 13.41
CA CYS A 21 5.05 -18.86 12.94
C CYS A 21 5.43 -19.78 14.11
N GLN A 22 6.15 -19.27 15.12
CA GLN A 22 6.53 -20.02 16.32
C GLN A 22 5.29 -20.52 17.10
N GLU A 23 4.28 -19.68 17.29
CA GLU A 23 3.00 -20.05 17.92
C GLU A 23 2.29 -21.20 17.18
N LEU A 24 2.47 -21.27 15.85
CA LEU A 24 1.91 -22.31 14.99
C LEU A 24 2.85 -23.53 14.79
N GLY A 25 4.03 -23.54 15.42
CA GLY A 25 5.04 -24.60 15.26
C GLY A 25 5.71 -24.63 13.87
N ILE A 26 5.71 -23.50 13.15
CA ILE A 26 6.27 -23.35 11.80
C ILE A 26 7.71 -22.81 11.91
N LYS A 27 8.66 -23.44 11.21
CA LYS A 27 10.05 -22.98 11.15
C LYS A 27 10.20 -21.70 10.35
N THR A 28 11.17 -20.88 10.71
CA THR A 28 11.32 -19.52 10.18
C THR A 28 12.69 -19.26 9.59
N VAL A 29 12.72 -18.54 8.47
CA VAL A 29 13.95 -18.07 7.83
C VAL A 29 13.93 -16.55 7.75
N ALA A 30 14.91 -15.90 8.38
CA ALA A 30 15.15 -14.48 8.21
C ALA A 30 16.08 -14.23 7.01
N VAL A 31 15.81 -13.18 6.23
CA VAL A 31 16.82 -12.61 5.32
C VAL A 31 17.43 -11.35 5.94
N TYR A 32 18.69 -11.09 5.65
CA TYR A 32 19.38 -9.91 6.16
C TYR A 32 20.44 -9.38 5.21
N SER A 33 20.71 -8.06 5.27
CA SER A 33 21.88 -7.46 4.65
C SER A 33 23.06 -7.46 5.62
N GLU A 34 24.29 -7.22 5.13
CA GLU A 34 25.49 -7.17 5.97
C GLU A 34 25.35 -6.24 7.19
N ALA A 35 24.65 -5.11 7.03
CA ALA A 35 24.41 -4.16 8.12
C ALA A 35 23.47 -4.71 9.22
N ASP A 36 22.63 -5.66 8.89
CA ASP A 36 21.60 -6.23 9.76
C ASP A 36 22.02 -7.55 10.41
N VAL A 37 23.28 -7.98 10.26
CA VAL A 37 23.79 -9.26 10.80
C VAL A 37 23.53 -9.47 12.30
N ARG A 38 23.42 -8.37 13.08
CA ARG A 38 23.12 -8.41 14.52
C ARG A 38 21.68 -7.99 14.85
N ALA A 39 20.82 -7.81 13.85
CA ALA A 39 19.46 -7.34 14.06
C ALA A 39 18.63 -8.39 14.83
N PRO A 40 17.65 -7.95 15.65
CA PRO A 40 16.83 -8.86 16.44
C PRO A 40 16.12 -9.96 15.62
N HIS A 41 15.57 -9.63 14.45
CA HIS A 41 14.87 -10.62 13.61
C HIS A 41 15.77 -11.74 13.08
N VAL A 42 17.06 -11.45 12.90
CA VAL A 42 18.07 -12.45 12.47
C VAL A 42 18.36 -13.45 13.58
N ARG A 43 18.37 -12.99 14.84
CA ARG A 43 18.64 -13.84 16.01
C ARG A 43 17.44 -14.68 16.42
N GLU A 44 16.23 -14.20 16.14
CA GLU A 44 14.97 -14.84 16.55
C GLU A 44 14.54 -15.97 15.60
N ALA A 45 14.89 -15.88 14.32
CA ALA A 45 14.54 -16.91 13.34
C ALA A 45 15.35 -18.21 13.55
N ASP A 46 14.79 -19.35 13.14
CA ASP A 46 15.47 -20.65 13.22
C ASP A 46 16.72 -20.70 12.31
N GLU A 47 16.65 -20.04 11.15
CA GLU A 47 17.72 -19.92 10.18
C GLU A 47 17.78 -18.49 9.62
N ALA A 48 18.95 -18.05 9.15
CA ALA A 48 19.10 -16.74 8.53
C ALA A 48 20.03 -16.78 7.31
N VAL A 49 19.69 -16.03 6.26
CA VAL A 49 20.44 -15.97 5.00
C VAL A 49 20.85 -14.53 4.67
N LEU A 50 22.15 -14.34 4.41
CA LEU A 50 22.70 -13.08 3.91
C LEU A 50 22.27 -12.86 2.45
N ILE A 51 21.59 -11.75 2.17
CA ILE A 51 21.09 -11.41 0.83
C ILE A 51 21.84 -10.25 0.17
N GLY A 52 22.93 -9.78 0.77
CA GLY A 52 23.86 -8.83 0.15
C GLY A 52 24.19 -7.60 0.99
N PRO A 53 24.74 -6.55 0.35
CA PRO A 53 25.29 -5.39 1.05
C PRO A 53 24.21 -4.49 1.66
N PRO A 54 24.58 -3.50 2.50
CA PRO A 54 23.64 -2.65 3.24
C PRO A 54 22.54 -1.94 2.42
N PRO A 55 22.80 -1.43 1.18
CA PRO A 55 21.76 -0.76 0.41
C PRO A 55 20.59 -1.69 0.09
N SER A 56 19.35 -1.26 0.41
CA SER A 56 18.16 -2.09 0.15
C SER A 56 17.96 -2.40 -1.33
N SER A 57 18.37 -1.50 -2.23
CA SER A 57 18.40 -1.72 -3.68
C SER A 57 19.27 -2.89 -4.13
N GLU A 58 20.20 -3.33 -3.28
CA GLU A 58 21.14 -4.42 -3.54
C GLU A 58 20.90 -5.65 -2.64
N SER A 59 19.96 -5.54 -1.70
CA SER A 59 19.55 -6.58 -0.75
C SER A 59 18.03 -6.80 -0.74
N TYR A 60 17.29 -6.14 0.16
CA TYR A 60 15.86 -6.39 0.40
C TYR A 60 14.93 -6.12 -0.80
N LEU A 61 15.38 -5.39 -1.82
CA LEU A 61 14.65 -5.16 -3.07
C LEU A 61 15.10 -6.09 -4.21
N ARG A 62 16.01 -7.03 -3.95
CA ARG A 62 16.49 -8.05 -4.90
C ARG A 62 15.70 -9.34 -4.73
N GLY A 63 14.51 -9.39 -5.36
CA GLY A 63 13.57 -10.50 -5.22
C GLY A 63 14.16 -11.85 -5.63
N GLU A 64 15.05 -11.88 -6.61
CA GLU A 64 15.75 -13.09 -7.05
C GLU A 64 16.60 -13.70 -5.92
N LYS A 65 17.33 -12.87 -5.15
CA LYS A 65 18.13 -13.32 -4.01
C LYS A 65 17.26 -13.87 -2.89
N ILE A 66 16.09 -13.29 -2.68
CA ILE A 66 15.12 -13.75 -1.67
C ILE A 66 14.54 -15.11 -2.07
N ILE A 67 14.20 -15.30 -3.35
CA ILE A 67 13.74 -16.59 -3.88
C ILE A 67 14.84 -17.65 -3.80
N GLU A 68 16.09 -17.30 -4.11
CA GLU A 68 17.25 -18.18 -3.94
C GLU A 68 17.41 -18.60 -2.46
N ALA A 69 17.30 -17.65 -1.52
CA ALA A 69 17.35 -17.95 -0.09
C ALA A 69 16.21 -18.89 0.36
N ALA A 70 14.99 -18.69 -0.16
CA ALA A 70 13.86 -19.57 0.14
C ALA A 70 14.08 -20.99 -0.40
N LYS A 71 14.63 -21.12 -1.62
CA LYS A 71 14.97 -22.43 -2.21
C LYS A 71 16.08 -23.13 -1.44
N LEU A 72 17.15 -22.41 -1.09
CA LEU A 72 18.29 -22.93 -0.33
C LEU A 72 17.87 -23.50 1.02
N THR A 73 16.93 -22.83 1.67
CA THR A 73 16.45 -23.21 3.01
C THR A 73 15.22 -24.12 2.98
N HIS A 74 14.71 -24.45 1.80
CA HIS A 74 13.49 -25.23 1.60
C HIS A 74 12.26 -24.60 2.27
N ALA A 75 12.14 -23.27 2.24
CA ALA A 75 10.94 -22.59 2.69
C ALA A 75 9.79 -22.84 1.71
N GLU A 76 8.62 -23.22 2.24
CA GLU A 76 7.43 -23.55 1.44
C GLU A 76 6.61 -22.30 1.12
N ALA A 77 6.80 -21.22 1.89
CA ALA A 77 6.09 -19.96 1.70
C ALA A 77 6.98 -18.74 2.02
N ILE A 78 6.65 -17.60 1.42
CA ILE A 78 7.26 -16.30 1.69
C ILE A 78 6.22 -15.33 2.24
N HIS A 79 6.50 -14.74 3.39
CA HIS A 79 5.74 -13.62 3.94
C HIS A 79 6.48 -12.30 3.68
N PRO A 80 5.88 -11.32 2.98
CA PRO A 80 6.60 -10.11 2.59
C PRO A 80 6.57 -8.99 3.65
N GLY A 81 5.75 -9.10 4.68
CA GLY A 81 5.56 -8.03 5.66
C GLY A 81 4.90 -6.81 5.01
N TYR A 82 5.37 -5.60 5.31
CA TYR A 82 4.96 -4.36 4.65
C TYR A 82 6.17 -3.59 4.10
N GLY A 83 5.95 -2.70 3.13
CA GLY A 83 7.04 -2.03 2.43
C GLY A 83 7.86 -2.99 1.56
N PHE A 84 9.07 -2.58 1.15
CA PHE A 84 9.95 -3.34 0.24
C PHE A 84 9.22 -3.91 -0.98
N LEU A 85 9.07 -5.24 -1.02
CA LEU A 85 8.46 -5.99 -2.13
C LEU A 85 7.02 -6.43 -1.87
N SER A 86 6.42 -6.08 -0.73
CA SER A 86 5.07 -6.53 -0.34
C SER A 86 3.94 -6.16 -1.30
N GLU A 87 4.07 -5.03 -2.00
CA GLU A 87 3.10 -4.56 -2.99
C GLU A 87 3.68 -4.60 -4.42
N ARG A 88 4.66 -5.47 -4.67
CA ARG A 88 5.27 -5.65 -6.00
C ARG A 88 4.67 -6.87 -6.68
N GLU A 89 3.74 -6.61 -7.61
CA GLU A 89 3.05 -7.65 -8.38
C GLU A 89 4.03 -8.64 -9.03
N TRP A 90 5.08 -8.15 -9.71
CA TRP A 90 6.10 -9.00 -10.31
C TRP A 90 6.76 -9.96 -9.31
N PHE A 91 6.94 -9.55 -8.05
CA PHE A 91 7.60 -10.39 -7.03
C PHE A 91 6.64 -11.47 -6.54
N ALA A 92 5.38 -11.12 -6.29
CA ALA A 92 4.35 -12.10 -5.95
C ALA A 92 4.18 -13.17 -7.05
N ARG A 93 4.25 -12.78 -8.34
CA ARG A 93 4.29 -13.75 -9.46
C ARG A 93 5.55 -14.62 -9.41
N ALA A 94 6.73 -14.01 -9.31
CA ALA A 94 8.01 -14.74 -9.32
C ALA A 94 8.12 -15.76 -8.17
N VAL A 95 7.58 -15.43 -6.98
CA VAL A 95 7.49 -16.38 -5.85
C VAL A 95 6.63 -17.59 -6.21
N ARG A 96 5.45 -17.37 -6.80
CA ARG A 96 4.55 -18.45 -7.25
C ARG A 96 5.18 -19.29 -8.37
N ASP A 97 5.80 -18.65 -9.35
CA ASP A 97 6.47 -19.31 -10.48
C ASP A 97 7.67 -20.16 -10.02
N ALA A 98 8.29 -19.79 -8.89
CA ALA A 98 9.32 -20.57 -8.23
C ALA A 98 8.78 -21.77 -7.43
N GLY A 99 7.47 -22.01 -7.40
CA GLY A 99 6.82 -23.08 -6.65
C GLY A 99 6.70 -22.81 -5.16
N ILE A 100 6.82 -21.54 -4.73
CA ILE A 100 6.75 -21.13 -3.32
C ILE A 100 5.42 -20.40 -3.10
N VAL A 101 4.78 -20.62 -1.96
CA VAL A 101 3.52 -19.94 -1.64
C VAL A 101 3.76 -18.48 -1.27
N TRP A 102 3.04 -17.58 -1.92
CA TRP A 102 2.99 -16.17 -1.57
C TRP A 102 1.96 -15.95 -0.44
N ILE A 103 2.40 -15.47 0.73
CA ILE A 103 1.51 -15.12 1.84
C ILE A 103 1.08 -13.65 1.66
N GLY A 104 0.04 -13.46 0.85
CA GLY A 104 -0.53 -12.15 0.53
C GLY A 104 -1.64 -12.29 -0.52
N PRO A 105 -2.21 -11.18 -0.98
CA PRO A 105 -3.19 -11.21 -2.06
C PRO A 105 -2.57 -11.71 -3.37
N PRO A 106 -3.38 -12.22 -4.32
CA PRO A 106 -2.88 -12.63 -5.63
C PRO A 106 -2.23 -11.44 -6.35
N ALA A 107 -1.26 -11.74 -7.21
CA ALA A 107 -0.50 -10.73 -7.94
C ALA A 107 -1.41 -9.81 -8.78
N GLU A 108 -2.49 -10.38 -9.33
CA GLU A 108 -3.53 -9.67 -10.07
C GLU A 108 -4.24 -8.61 -9.21
N ALA A 109 -4.53 -8.92 -7.94
CA ALA A 109 -5.10 -7.95 -7.00
C ALA A 109 -4.10 -6.85 -6.63
N ILE A 110 -2.81 -7.20 -6.46
CA ILE A 110 -1.74 -6.21 -6.24
C ILE A 110 -1.65 -5.25 -7.43
N ALA A 111 -1.70 -5.75 -8.67
CA ALA A 111 -1.71 -4.91 -9.87
C ALA A 111 -2.96 -4.03 -9.95
N ALA A 112 -4.15 -4.59 -9.71
CA ALA A 112 -5.41 -3.85 -9.76
C ALA A 112 -5.45 -2.68 -8.76
N MET A 113 -4.85 -2.86 -7.59
CA MET A 113 -4.82 -1.85 -6.52
C MET A 113 -3.57 -0.95 -6.54
N GLY A 114 -2.54 -1.30 -7.32
CA GLY A 114 -1.27 -0.56 -7.38
C GLY A 114 -1.37 0.80 -8.09
N SER A 115 -2.33 0.98 -9.00
CA SER A 115 -2.62 2.27 -9.63
C SER A 115 -3.81 2.95 -8.97
N LYS A 116 -3.64 4.21 -8.55
CA LYS A 116 -4.71 4.99 -7.91
C LYS A 116 -5.93 5.20 -8.79
N THR A 117 -5.72 5.40 -10.09
CA THR A 117 -6.82 5.59 -11.05
C THR A 117 -7.54 4.27 -11.31
N ALA A 118 -6.81 3.18 -11.49
CA ALA A 118 -7.40 1.85 -11.67
C ALA A 118 -8.18 1.40 -10.43
N ALA A 119 -7.60 1.55 -9.23
CA ALA A 119 -8.24 1.24 -7.96
C ALA A 119 -9.51 2.07 -7.76
N ARG A 120 -9.49 3.35 -8.14
CA ARG A 120 -10.67 4.23 -8.08
C ARG A 120 -11.77 3.77 -9.04
N THR A 121 -11.42 3.44 -10.27
CA THR A 121 -12.38 2.93 -11.26
C THR A 121 -13.01 1.63 -10.78
N LEU A 122 -12.21 0.72 -10.20
CA LEU A 122 -12.71 -0.52 -9.60
C LEU A 122 -13.63 -0.26 -8.40
N ALA A 123 -13.26 0.67 -7.52
CA ALA A 123 -14.08 1.06 -6.37
C ALA A 123 -15.45 1.61 -6.82
N VAL A 124 -15.46 2.51 -7.81
CA VAL A 124 -16.71 3.07 -8.37
C VAL A 124 -17.56 1.98 -9.00
N ALA A 125 -16.96 1.09 -9.79
CA ALA A 125 -17.67 -0.03 -10.43
C ALA A 125 -18.33 -0.97 -9.40
N ASN A 126 -17.75 -1.09 -8.20
CA ASN A 126 -18.28 -1.89 -7.09
C ASN A 126 -19.14 -1.07 -6.10
N GLY A 127 -19.57 0.14 -6.47
CA GLY A 127 -20.47 0.95 -5.64
C GLY A 127 -19.84 1.49 -4.36
N VAL A 128 -18.51 1.56 -4.30
CA VAL A 128 -17.78 2.18 -3.19
C VAL A 128 -17.82 3.70 -3.38
N PRO A 129 -18.28 4.47 -2.37
CA PRO A 129 -18.25 5.92 -2.43
C PRO A 129 -16.81 6.42 -2.49
N VAL A 130 -16.48 7.19 -3.53
CA VAL A 130 -15.18 7.85 -3.68
C VAL A 130 -15.33 9.37 -3.58
N VAL A 131 -14.27 10.06 -3.16
CA VAL A 131 -14.22 11.53 -3.18
C VAL A 131 -14.47 12.00 -4.61
N PRO A 132 -15.40 12.94 -4.89
CA PRO A 132 -15.65 13.41 -6.25
C PRO A 132 -14.36 13.89 -6.94
N GLY A 133 -14.15 13.49 -8.18
CA GLY A 133 -12.90 13.74 -8.90
C GLY A 133 -12.89 13.10 -10.27
N THR A 134 -11.82 13.34 -11.02
CA THR A 134 -11.61 12.74 -12.35
C THR A 134 -11.08 11.32 -12.22
N THR A 135 -11.50 10.45 -13.14
CA THR A 135 -10.97 9.10 -13.31
C THR A 135 -9.78 9.08 -14.26
N GLU A 136 -9.79 9.97 -15.24
CA GLU A 136 -8.72 10.17 -16.21
C GLU A 136 -7.82 11.37 -15.82
N PRO A 137 -6.55 11.37 -16.27
CA PRO A 137 -5.69 12.54 -16.19
C PRO A 137 -6.29 13.74 -16.92
N LEU A 138 -6.07 14.94 -16.39
CA LEU A 138 -6.46 16.19 -17.03
C LEU A 138 -5.62 16.44 -18.27
N GLU A 139 -6.25 16.75 -19.40
CA GLU A 139 -5.59 17.10 -20.65
C GLU A 139 -4.99 18.52 -20.57
N ASN A 140 -5.78 19.47 -20.04
CA ASN A 140 -5.40 20.88 -20.03
C ASN A 140 -6.15 21.70 -18.95
N ALA A 141 -5.73 22.96 -18.77
CA ALA A 141 -6.29 23.86 -17.76
C ALA A 141 -7.77 24.20 -17.99
N LYS A 142 -8.26 24.22 -19.24
CA LYS A 142 -9.68 24.53 -19.54
C LYS A 142 -10.59 23.40 -19.07
N GLU A 143 -10.19 22.16 -19.34
CA GLU A 143 -10.87 20.97 -18.83
C GLU A 143 -10.89 20.98 -17.29
N ALA A 144 -9.73 21.20 -16.68
CA ALA A 144 -9.61 21.30 -15.23
C ALA A 144 -10.56 22.37 -14.65
N GLU A 145 -10.70 23.52 -15.31
CA GLU A 145 -11.57 24.60 -14.85
C GLU A 145 -13.06 24.21 -14.90
N LYS A 146 -13.49 23.58 -15.99
CA LYS A 146 -14.87 23.08 -16.12
C LYS A 146 -15.21 22.09 -15.02
N ILE A 147 -14.29 21.18 -14.72
CA ILE A 147 -14.46 20.15 -13.69
C ILE A 147 -14.41 20.75 -12.29
N ALA A 148 -13.46 21.67 -12.03
CA ALA A 148 -13.35 22.36 -10.75
C ALA A 148 -14.61 23.19 -10.44
N LYS A 149 -15.22 23.84 -11.44
CA LYS A 149 -16.52 24.53 -11.28
C LYS A 149 -17.64 23.56 -10.90
N LYS A 150 -17.65 22.34 -11.45
CA LYS A 150 -18.65 21.31 -11.13
C LYS A 150 -18.53 20.81 -9.69
N PHE A 151 -17.31 20.61 -9.19
CA PHE A 151 -17.07 20.14 -7.81
C PHE A 151 -17.05 21.27 -6.77
N GLY A 152 -16.89 22.52 -7.22
CA GLY A 152 -16.66 23.68 -6.38
C GLY A 152 -15.26 23.71 -5.77
N TYR A 153 -14.75 24.90 -5.49
CA TYR A 153 -13.47 25.09 -4.80
C TYR A 153 -13.60 24.95 -3.27
N PRO A 154 -12.51 24.68 -2.52
CA PRO A 154 -11.19 24.28 -3.02
C PRO A 154 -11.21 22.89 -3.67
N VAL A 155 -10.26 22.67 -4.59
CA VAL A 155 -9.98 21.39 -5.26
C VAL A 155 -8.53 20.99 -5.03
N LEU A 156 -8.22 19.71 -5.23
CA LEU A 156 -6.90 19.13 -5.03
C LEU A 156 -6.41 18.52 -6.33
N LEU A 157 -5.26 18.99 -6.81
CA LEU A 157 -4.52 18.39 -7.91
C LEU A 157 -3.58 17.32 -7.35
N LYS A 158 -3.57 16.13 -7.96
CA LYS A 158 -2.72 15.02 -7.54
C LYS A 158 -2.02 14.37 -8.73
N ALA A 159 -0.74 14.03 -8.56
CA ALA A 159 -0.01 13.18 -9.50
C ALA A 159 -0.62 11.77 -9.55
N ALA A 160 -0.83 11.23 -10.76
CA ALA A 160 -1.41 9.90 -10.96
C ALA A 160 -0.48 8.79 -10.42
N ALA A 161 0.82 8.88 -10.74
CA ALA A 161 1.85 7.94 -10.27
C ALA A 161 2.39 8.23 -8.85
N GLY A 162 1.88 9.27 -8.16
CA GLY A 162 2.47 9.77 -6.93
C GLY A 162 2.09 8.99 -5.66
N GLY A 163 2.98 8.99 -4.65
CA GLY A 163 2.78 8.37 -3.32
C GLY A 163 3.44 9.17 -2.18
N GLY A 164 3.05 8.91 -0.93
CA GLY A 164 3.71 9.50 0.25
C GLY A 164 3.54 11.01 0.43
N GLY A 165 2.47 11.60 -0.09
CA GLY A 165 2.14 13.02 0.09
C GLY A 165 2.87 14.01 -0.83
N LYS A 166 3.66 13.52 -1.80
CA LYS A 166 4.32 14.35 -2.83
C LYS A 166 3.43 14.50 -4.08
N GLY A 167 3.56 15.61 -4.80
CA GLY A 167 2.79 15.88 -6.01
C GLY A 167 1.31 16.19 -5.75
N MET A 168 0.99 16.82 -4.61
CA MET A 168 -0.36 17.26 -4.27
C MET A 168 -0.42 18.77 -4.11
N ARG A 169 -1.42 19.43 -4.70
CA ARG A 169 -1.56 20.89 -4.62
C ARG A 169 -3.01 21.30 -4.46
N VAL A 170 -3.30 22.03 -3.38
CA VAL A 170 -4.62 22.63 -3.13
C VAL A 170 -4.75 23.88 -3.99
N VAL A 171 -5.88 24.00 -4.69
CA VAL A 171 -6.26 25.16 -5.49
C VAL A 171 -7.55 25.71 -4.88
N SER A 172 -7.49 26.95 -4.38
CA SER A 172 -8.60 27.56 -3.63
C SER A 172 -9.49 28.46 -4.49
N ALA A 173 -8.98 28.92 -5.64
CA ALA A 173 -9.72 29.79 -6.55
C ALA A 173 -9.42 29.52 -8.04
N PRO A 174 -10.34 29.88 -8.97
CA PRO A 174 -10.14 29.67 -10.41
C PRO A 174 -8.82 30.23 -10.96
N LYS A 175 -8.43 31.43 -10.51
CA LYS A 175 -7.20 32.11 -10.94
C LYS A 175 -5.91 31.33 -10.63
N GLU A 176 -5.95 30.43 -9.65
CA GLU A 176 -4.79 29.63 -9.22
C GLU A 176 -4.64 28.33 -10.01
N LEU A 177 -5.68 27.92 -10.75
CA LEU A 177 -5.77 26.57 -11.29
C LEU A 177 -4.72 26.28 -12.37
N ALA A 178 -4.55 27.19 -13.33
CA ALA A 178 -3.58 26.99 -14.42
C ALA A 178 -2.14 26.88 -13.88
N GLY A 179 -1.74 27.81 -13.01
CA GLY A 179 -0.42 27.75 -12.37
C GLY A 179 -0.27 26.54 -11.43
N GLY A 180 -1.33 26.14 -10.75
CA GLY A 180 -1.36 24.94 -9.91
C GLY A 180 -1.16 23.66 -10.70
N LEU A 181 -1.80 23.53 -11.87
CA LEU A 181 -1.68 22.37 -12.76
C LEU A 181 -0.27 22.25 -13.31
N GLU A 182 0.30 23.32 -13.85
CA GLU A 182 1.68 23.34 -14.37
C GLU A 182 2.71 22.96 -13.28
N ALA A 183 2.55 23.51 -12.08
CA ALA A 183 3.43 23.17 -10.97
C ALA A 183 3.30 21.70 -10.56
N ALA A 184 2.08 21.16 -10.51
CA ALA A 184 1.82 19.76 -10.17
C ALA A 184 2.41 18.81 -11.23
N ARG A 185 2.25 19.11 -12.53
CA ARG A 185 2.83 18.34 -13.64
C ARG A 185 4.35 18.29 -13.57
N ARG A 186 4.99 19.45 -13.34
CA ARG A 186 6.45 19.54 -13.21
C ARG A 186 6.98 18.73 -12.03
N GLU A 187 6.32 18.81 -10.87
CA GLU A 187 6.69 18.03 -9.68
C GLU A 187 6.50 16.53 -9.94
N ALA A 188 5.37 16.15 -10.55
CA ALA A 188 5.08 14.76 -10.90
C ALA A 188 6.16 14.19 -11.84
N LYS A 189 6.50 14.91 -12.92
CA LYS A 189 7.54 14.53 -13.86
C LYS A 189 8.91 14.38 -13.19
N SER A 190 9.28 15.33 -12.34
CA SER A 190 10.57 15.30 -11.64
C SER A 190 10.67 14.19 -10.59
N ALA A 191 9.57 13.86 -9.92
CA ALA A 191 9.57 12.89 -8.83
C ALA A 191 9.28 11.46 -9.28
N PHE A 192 8.49 11.29 -10.34
CA PHE A 192 7.95 10.00 -10.76
C PHE A 192 8.17 9.68 -12.24
N GLY A 193 8.72 10.61 -13.05
CA GLY A 193 8.91 10.42 -14.49
C GLY A 193 7.63 10.49 -15.32
N ASP A 194 6.49 10.76 -14.68
CA ASP A 194 5.14 10.82 -15.25
C ASP A 194 4.49 12.16 -14.86
N ASP A 195 4.02 12.93 -15.84
CA ASP A 195 3.39 14.23 -15.64
C ASP A 195 1.86 14.18 -15.58
N ALA A 196 1.25 12.98 -15.59
CA ALA A 196 -0.18 12.82 -15.44
C ALA A 196 -0.67 13.35 -14.07
N VAL A 197 -1.66 14.24 -14.13
CA VAL A 197 -2.30 14.86 -12.95
C VAL A 197 -3.81 14.72 -13.07
N TYR A 198 -4.48 14.37 -11.97
CA TYR A 198 -5.93 14.31 -11.86
C TYR A 198 -6.44 15.29 -10.80
N LEU A 199 -7.74 15.57 -10.81
CA LEU A 199 -8.38 16.54 -9.92
C LEU A 199 -9.42 15.87 -9.04
N GLU A 200 -9.39 16.20 -7.74
CA GLU A 200 -10.38 15.78 -6.76
C GLU A 200 -10.95 16.96 -5.99
N LYS A 201 -12.12 16.75 -5.38
CA LYS A 201 -12.63 17.66 -4.37
C LYS A 201 -11.70 17.64 -3.16
N PHE A 202 -11.25 18.82 -2.72
CA PHE A 202 -10.47 18.92 -1.49
C PHE A 202 -11.40 18.75 -0.28
N VAL A 203 -11.12 17.76 0.55
CA VAL A 203 -11.79 17.58 1.84
C VAL A 203 -10.98 18.32 2.89
N ALA A 204 -11.52 19.42 3.41
CA ALA A 204 -10.86 20.18 4.47
C ALA A 204 -10.98 19.44 5.81
N GLN A 205 -9.88 19.40 6.57
CA GLN A 205 -9.80 18.77 7.89
C GLN A 205 -10.37 17.33 7.92
N PRO A 206 -9.93 16.43 7.01
CA PRO A 206 -10.47 15.09 6.95
C PRO A 206 -9.99 14.29 8.17
N ARG A 207 -10.82 13.34 8.60
CA ARG A 207 -10.36 12.19 9.37
C ARG A 207 -9.89 11.11 8.41
N HIS A 208 -8.75 10.48 8.70
CA HIS A 208 -8.24 9.34 7.96
C HIS A 208 -8.67 8.08 8.71
N VAL A 209 -9.67 7.39 8.18
CA VAL A 209 -10.18 6.12 8.73
C VAL A 209 -9.99 5.02 7.70
N GLU A 210 -9.48 3.88 8.12
CA GLU A 210 -9.25 2.71 7.28
C GLU A 210 -9.89 1.46 7.85
N ILE A 211 -10.31 0.53 6.98
CA ILE A 211 -10.96 -0.73 7.37
C ILE A 211 -9.98 -1.89 7.15
N GLN A 212 -9.81 -2.73 8.17
CA GLN A 212 -9.05 -3.96 8.02
C GLN A 212 -9.90 -5.04 7.37
N ILE A 213 -9.39 -5.65 6.31
CA ILE A 213 -10.02 -6.80 5.65
C ILE A 213 -9.19 -8.07 5.89
N LEU A 214 -9.88 -9.19 6.02
CA LEU A 214 -9.33 -10.54 5.98
C LEU A 214 -10.16 -11.37 5.00
N ALA A 215 -9.49 -12.07 4.08
CA ALA A 215 -10.14 -12.92 3.10
C ALA A 215 -9.46 -14.29 3.03
N ASP A 216 -10.25 -15.33 2.78
CA ASP A 216 -9.75 -16.67 2.49
C ASP A 216 -9.84 -17.00 0.98
N SER A 217 -9.27 -18.14 0.59
CA SER A 217 -9.34 -18.63 -0.80
C SER A 217 -10.67 -19.30 -1.16
N HIS A 218 -11.63 -19.35 -0.24
CA HIS A 218 -12.95 -19.98 -0.41
C HIS A 218 -14.06 -18.94 -0.64
N GLY A 219 -13.70 -17.65 -0.71
CA GLY A 219 -14.62 -16.55 -0.98
C GLY A 219 -15.18 -15.89 0.28
N THR A 220 -14.72 -16.26 1.48
CA THR A 220 -15.09 -15.56 2.71
C THR A 220 -14.27 -14.28 2.82
N VAL A 221 -14.96 -13.15 3.02
CA VAL A 221 -14.34 -11.84 3.24
C VAL A 221 -14.96 -11.20 4.48
N LEU A 222 -14.12 -10.77 5.41
CA LEU A 222 -14.51 -10.18 6.69
C LEU A 222 -13.85 -8.81 6.88
N SER A 223 -14.59 -7.90 7.52
CA SER A 223 -14.02 -6.69 8.10
C SER A 223 -13.70 -6.94 9.58
N LEU A 224 -12.50 -6.53 10.00
CA LEU A 224 -12.04 -6.59 11.40
C LEU A 224 -12.17 -5.21 12.09
N GLY A 225 -13.08 -4.38 11.60
CA GLY A 225 -13.30 -3.02 12.11
C GLY A 225 -12.38 -1.98 11.49
N GLU A 226 -12.46 -0.75 12.01
CA GLU A 226 -11.74 0.42 11.52
C GLU A 226 -10.64 0.89 12.46
N ARG A 227 -9.65 1.58 11.88
CA ARG A 227 -8.63 2.33 12.59
C ARG A 227 -8.72 3.82 12.27
N GLU A 228 -8.60 4.66 13.29
CA GLU A 228 -8.41 6.10 13.15
C GLU A 228 -6.91 6.38 13.01
N CYS A 229 -6.50 6.90 11.86
CA CYS A 229 -5.11 7.25 11.54
C CYS A 229 -4.96 8.74 11.23
N SER A 230 -5.83 9.58 11.81
CA SER A 230 -5.91 11.03 11.53
C SER A 230 -4.72 11.82 12.09
N VAL A 231 -4.05 11.31 13.12
CA VAL A 231 -2.87 11.97 13.71
C VAL A 231 -1.66 11.72 12.82
N GLN A 232 -1.34 12.73 12.01
CA GLN A 232 -0.30 12.65 10.99
C GLN A 232 0.65 13.84 11.07
N ARG A 233 1.91 13.61 10.68
CA ARG A 233 2.89 14.67 10.43
C ARG A 233 3.37 14.57 8.99
N ARG A 234 3.18 15.64 8.20
CA ARG A 234 3.53 15.67 6.76
C ARG A 234 2.96 14.47 5.97
N HIS A 235 1.68 14.14 6.22
CA HIS A 235 0.97 13.01 5.60
C HIS A 235 1.51 11.61 5.94
N GLN A 236 2.32 11.48 6.98
CA GLN A 236 2.74 10.20 7.54
C GLN A 236 1.99 9.95 8.85
N LYS A 237 1.48 8.73 9.02
CA LYS A 237 0.79 8.32 10.26
C LYS A 237 1.78 8.29 11.42
N MET A 238 1.33 8.80 12.57
CA MET A 238 2.14 8.90 13.79
C MET A 238 1.49 8.18 14.97
N ILE A 239 0.17 8.26 15.08
CA ILE A 239 -0.64 7.59 16.10
C ILE A 239 -1.87 7.01 15.41
N GLU A 240 -2.14 5.74 15.69
CA GLU A 240 -3.30 5.01 15.22
C GLU A 240 -4.09 4.47 16.41
N GLU A 241 -5.42 4.59 16.35
CA GLU A 241 -6.34 4.13 17.40
C GLU A 241 -7.40 3.21 16.80
N SER A 242 -7.92 2.29 17.61
CA SER A 242 -8.98 1.36 17.20
C SER A 242 -9.89 1.03 18.39
N PRO A 243 -11.23 1.12 18.26
CA PRO A 243 -11.96 1.69 17.12
C PRO A 243 -11.86 3.23 17.09
N SER A 244 -12.33 3.85 16.01
CA SER A 244 -12.45 5.31 15.92
C SER A 244 -13.55 5.82 16.85
N VAL A 245 -13.22 6.83 17.67
CA VAL A 245 -14.19 7.56 18.52
C VAL A 245 -15.14 8.46 17.71
N ALA A 246 -14.80 8.79 16.47
CA ALA A 246 -15.61 9.64 15.59
C ALA A 246 -16.57 8.84 14.71
N VAL A 247 -16.39 7.52 14.62
CA VAL A 247 -17.22 6.64 13.80
C VAL A 247 -18.32 6.02 14.67
N THR A 248 -19.57 6.34 14.34
CA THR A 248 -20.74 5.73 15.01
C THR A 248 -20.86 4.25 14.67
N PRO A 249 -21.53 3.42 15.50
CA PRO A 249 -21.75 2.00 15.20
C PRO A 249 -22.40 1.75 13.83
N GLU A 250 -23.36 2.61 13.44
CA GLU A 250 -24.02 2.51 12.14
C GLU A 250 -23.07 2.83 10.97
N LEU A 251 -22.27 3.90 11.09
CA LEU A 251 -21.28 4.25 10.08
C LEU A 251 -20.20 3.16 9.98
N ARG A 252 -19.74 2.61 11.11
CA ARG A 252 -18.79 1.50 11.18
C ARG A 252 -19.29 0.29 10.39
N ARG A 253 -20.53 -0.13 10.64
CA ARG A 253 -21.16 -1.22 9.88
C ARG A 253 -21.16 -0.93 8.39
N LYS A 254 -21.62 0.26 7.98
CA LYS A 254 -21.67 0.66 6.57
C LYS A 254 -20.29 0.68 5.91
N MET A 255 -19.27 1.20 6.60
CA MET A 255 -17.88 1.22 6.11
C MET A 255 -17.31 -0.20 5.99
N GLY A 256 -17.58 -1.06 6.98
CA GLY A 256 -17.18 -2.47 6.96
C GLY A 256 -17.79 -3.24 5.78
N GLU A 257 -19.11 -3.17 5.61
CA GLU A 257 -19.82 -3.78 4.48
C GLU A 257 -19.32 -3.25 3.12
N THR A 258 -19.00 -1.96 3.05
CA THR A 258 -18.48 -1.34 1.83
C THR A 258 -17.07 -1.82 1.50
N ALA A 259 -16.21 -1.94 2.50
CA ALA A 259 -14.85 -2.46 2.31
C ALA A 259 -14.87 -3.96 1.95
N VAL A 260 -15.78 -4.75 2.51
CA VAL A 260 -15.98 -6.16 2.14
C VAL A 260 -16.43 -6.31 0.68
N ARG A 261 -17.33 -5.43 0.18
CA ARG A 261 -17.71 -5.44 -1.24
C ARG A 261 -16.59 -5.01 -2.19
N ALA A 262 -15.64 -4.23 -1.69
CA ALA A 262 -14.53 -3.71 -2.48
C ALA A 262 -13.38 -4.72 -2.64
N ALA A 263 -13.25 -5.65 -1.69
CA ALA A 263 -12.21 -6.66 -1.60
C ALA A 263 -12.62 -7.96 -2.29
#